data_AF-A0A5K1K0S1-F1
#
_entry.id   AF-A0A5K1K0S1-F1
#
_cell.length_a   1.000
_cell.length_b   1.000
_cell.length_c   1.000
_cell.angle_alpha   90.00
_cell.angle_beta   90.00
_cell.angle_gamma   90.00
#
_symmetry.space_group_name_H-M   'P 1'
#
loop_
_entity.id
_entity.type
_entity.pdbx_description
1 polymer ?
#
loop_
_entity_poly.entity_id
_entity_poly.type
_entity_poly.pdbx_seq_one_letter_code
_entity_poly.pdbx_strand_id
1 'polypeptide(L)'
;MPLRSQARPPWNPAVANWISTAEQREDASKFCASAIERHYEERLKRWNAELDMLLVFAGLFSTALTAFIVQSYPLLQPDNTDMMVLALAQISSQLHGFSISPESVNSTDRAVFSAQDASFTAPGYAIWVNGLWFSSLICTLSASSIAVLVKQWLHQYSQSLSGTSPDVARLRQYRYDSLHKWQVPEIIAALPILLQLALALFLAGLIVLLWQLHPSVAISATILSGLLIVFASATTLLPIFYTDCCYQSPQALVFFLF
;
A
#
# COMPACT_ATOMS: atom_id res chain seq x y z
N MET A 1 -1.17 -47.31 37.49
CA MET A 1 0.24 -47.02 37.85
C MET A 1 1.09 -48.18 37.35
N PRO A 2 2.20 -47.97 36.61
CA PRO A 2 2.20 -47.49 35.24
C PRO A 2 2.90 -48.47 34.26
N LEU A 3 2.32 -48.65 33.07
CA LEU A 3 3.00 -49.21 31.90
C LEU A 3 3.76 -48.07 31.20
N ARG A 4 5.04 -47.92 31.53
CA ARG A 4 5.93 -47.00 30.81
C ARG A 4 6.39 -47.69 29.53
N SER A 5 5.67 -47.47 28.43
CA SER A 5 6.14 -47.83 27.10
C SER A 5 7.48 -47.13 26.85
N GLN A 6 8.57 -47.90 26.80
CA GLN A 6 9.86 -47.45 26.28
C GLN A 6 9.69 -47.23 24.77
N ALA A 7 9.13 -46.08 24.38
CA ALA A 7 9.25 -45.61 23.02
C ALA A 7 10.73 -45.36 22.76
N ARG A 8 11.36 -46.22 21.94
CA ARG A 8 12.72 -45.99 21.48
C ARG A 8 12.73 -44.64 20.76
N PRO A 9 13.67 -43.74 21.07
CA PRO A 9 13.77 -42.48 20.35
C PRO A 9 14.03 -42.76 18.87
N PRO A 10 13.48 -41.97 17.92
CA PRO A 10 13.55 -42.25 16.49
C PRO A 10 14.94 -42.01 15.87
N TRP A 11 15.97 -41.74 16.68
CA TRP A 11 17.31 -41.43 16.20
C TRP A 11 18.17 -42.70 16.13
N ASN A 12 18.95 -42.80 15.06
CA ASN A 12 19.86 -43.90 14.77
C ASN A 12 20.91 -44.05 15.91
N PRO A 13 21.04 -45.22 16.56
CA PRO A 13 21.94 -45.43 17.71
C PRO A 13 23.42 -45.19 17.37
N ALA A 14 23.79 -45.22 16.09
CA ALA A 14 25.12 -44.81 15.64
C ALA A 14 25.40 -43.34 16.00
N VAL A 15 24.44 -42.42 15.82
CA VAL A 15 24.59 -40.97 16.07
C VAL A 15 24.73 -40.67 17.57
N ALA A 16 24.13 -41.49 18.43
CA ALA A 16 24.24 -41.35 19.88
C ALA A 16 25.68 -41.57 20.41
N ASN A 17 26.47 -42.40 19.73
CA ASN A 17 27.87 -42.66 20.09
C ASN A 17 28.84 -41.57 19.62
N TRP A 18 28.47 -40.75 18.62
CA TRP A 18 29.29 -39.62 18.15
C TRP A 18 29.25 -38.39 19.06
N ILE A 19 28.26 -38.29 19.96
CA ILE A 19 28.10 -37.18 20.91
C ILE A 19 28.30 -37.69 22.35
N SER A 20 29.36 -38.47 22.55
CA SER A 20 29.58 -39.28 23.76
C SER A 20 30.15 -38.47 24.93
N THR A 21 30.84 -37.36 24.68
CA THR A 21 31.39 -36.49 25.73
C THR A 21 30.48 -35.30 26.03
N ALA A 22 30.43 -34.87 27.29
CA ALA A 22 29.65 -33.70 27.73
C ALA A 22 30.07 -32.42 26.97
N GLU A 23 31.36 -32.32 26.64
CA GLU A 23 31.98 -31.23 25.88
C GLU A 23 31.41 -31.14 24.45
N GLN A 24 31.31 -32.26 23.72
CA GLN A 24 30.73 -32.29 22.37
C GLN A 24 29.24 -31.89 22.35
N ARG A 25 28.49 -32.21 23.41
CA ARG A 25 27.08 -31.77 23.55
C ARG A 25 26.98 -30.28 23.78
N GLU A 26 27.88 -29.73 24.60
CA GLU A 26 27.93 -28.30 24.88
C GLU A 26 28.32 -27.50 23.63
N ASP A 27 29.31 -27.97 22.89
CA ASP A 27 29.74 -27.35 21.63
C ASP A 27 28.65 -27.41 20.56
N ALA A 28 27.97 -28.55 20.40
CA ALA A 28 26.84 -28.68 19.48
C ALA A 28 25.67 -27.76 19.89
N SER A 29 25.38 -27.64 21.19
CA SER A 29 24.34 -26.74 21.71
C SER A 29 24.67 -25.27 21.45
N LYS A 30 25.93 -24.85 21.71
CA LYS A 30 26.42 -23.50 21.41
C LYS A 30 26.37 -23.21 19.91
N PHE A 31 26.78 -24.16 19.08
CA PHE A 31 26.70 -24.04 17.63
C PHE A 31 25.26 -23.81 17.17
N CYS A 32 24.31 -24.65 17.61
CA CYS A 32 22.89 -24.50 17.30
C CYS A 32 22.32 -23.16 17.79
N ALA A 33 22.62 -22.76 19.03
CA ALA A 33 22.18 -21.48 19.59
C ALA A 33 22.67 -20.29 18.74
N SER A 34 23.94 -20.32 18.33
CA SER A 34 24.52 -19.28 17.46
C SER A 34 23.91 -19.27 16.05
N ALA A 35 23.58 -20.44 15.50
CA ALA A 35 22.95 -20.54 14.18
C ALA A 35 21.52 -19.98 14.20
N ILE A 36 20.74 -20.28 15.24
CA ILE A 36 19.38 -19.74 15.44
C ILE A 36 19.42 -18.22 15.62
N GLU A 37 20.37 -17.72 16.42
CA GLU A 37 20.58 -16.28 16.62
C GLU A 37 20.83 -15.55 15.30
N ARG A 38 21.82 -16.03 14.52
CA ARG A 38 22.13 -15.44 13.21
C ARG A 38 20.93 -15.45 12.27
N HIS A 39 20.24 -16.59 12.15
CA HIS A 39 19.07 -16.68 11.27
C HIS A 39 17.96 -15.71 11.70
N TYR A 40 17.70 -15.62 13.00
CA TYR A 40 16.69 -14.71 13.57
C TYR A 40 17.03 -13.24 13.32
N GLU A 41 18.27 -12.83 13.61
CA GLU A 41 18.72 -11.45 13.39
C GLU A 41 18.72 -11.07 11.90
N GLU A 42 19.18 -11.96 11.03
CA GLU A 42 19.14 -11.74 9.58
C GLU A 42 17.72 -11.57 9.06
N ARG A 43 16.78 -12.38 9.54
CA ARG A 43 15.35 -12.29 9.20
C ARG A 43 14.74 -10.97 9.67
N LEU A 44 14.96 -10.59 10.93
CA LEU A 44 14.49 -9.32 11.47
C LEU A 44 15.08 -8.12 10.72
N LYS A 45 16.37 -8.18 10.40
CA LYS A 45 17.05 -7.11 9.64
C LYS A 45 16.46 -6.97 8.25
N ARG A 46 16.20 -8.08 7.55
CA ARG A 46 15.56 -8.07 6.23
C ARG A 46 14.16 -7.46 6.28
N TRP A 47 13.31 -7.92 7.21
CA TRP A 47 11.96 -7.38 7.36
C TRP A 47 11.94 -5.89 7.72
N ASN A 48 12.82 -5.45 8.62
CA ASN A 48 12.92 -4.03 8.94
C ASN A 48 13.34 -3.19 7.72
N ALA A 49 14.33 -3.66 6.95
CA ALA A 49 14.77 -2.97 5.74
C ALA A 49 13.67 -2.91 4.67
N GLU A 50 12.91 -3.99 4.49
CA GLU A 50 11.75 -4.04 3.60
C GLU A 50 10.68 -3.03 4.04
N LEU A 51 10.29 -3.04 5.32
CA LEU A 51 9.31 -2.10 5.87
C LEU A 51 9.76 -0.64 5.72
N ASP A 52 11.05 -0.34 5.94
CA ASP A 52 11.61 0.99 5.72
C ASP A 52 11.49 1.45 4.27
N MET A 53 11.80 0.57 3.31
CA MET A 53 11.62 0.85 1.89
C MET A 53 10.14 1.15 1.55
N LEU A 54 9.21 0.33 2.07
CA LEU A 54 7.78 0.51 1.82
C LEU A 54 7.26 1.83 2.42
N LEU A 55 7.73 2.22 3.59
CA LEU A 55 7.36 3.49 4.23
C LEU A 55 7.85 4.70 3.42
N VAL A 56 9.08 4.65 2.90
CA VAL A 56 9.61 5.71 2.01
C VAL A 56 8.79 5.79 0.73
N PHE A 57 8.49 4.65 0.10
CA PHE A 57 7.64 4.60 -1.08
C PHE A 57 6.25 5.19 -0.80
N ALA A 58 5.60 4.78 0.31
CA ALA A 58 4.28 5.25 0.69
C ALA A 58 4.26 6.77 0.93
N GLY A 59 5.30 7.33 1.54
CA GLY A 59 5.46 8.77 1.74
C GLY A 59 5.56 9.52 0.41
N LEU A 60 6.49 9.11 -0.46
CA LEU A 60 6.70 9.74 -1.77
C LEU A 60 5.45 9.65 -2.67
N PHE A 61 4.82 8.48 -2.69
CA PHE A 61 3.62 8.25 -3.47
C PHE A 61 2.45 9.08 -2.94
N SER A 62 2.26 9.18 -1.62
CA SER A 62 1.23 10.02 -1.02
C SER A 62 1.44 11.50 -1.34
N THR A 63 2.69 11.98 -1.34
CA THR A 63 3.01 13.36 -1.72
C THR A 63 2.65 13.62 -3.18
N ALA A 64 3.07 12.74 -4.09
CA ALA A 64 2.72 12.87 -5.50
C ALA A 64 1.20 12.85 -5.70
N LEU A 65 0.51 11.88 -5.10
CA LEU A 65 -0.94 11.72 -5.17
C LEU A 65 -1.69 12.94 -4.61
N THR A 66 -1.18 13.56 -3.55
CA THR A 66 -1.76 14.78 -2.99
C THR A 66 -1.79 15.94 -4.00
N ALA A 67 -0.75 16.09 -4.83
CA ALA A 67 -0.73 17.13 -5.86
C ALA A 67 -1.86 16.94 -6.89
N PHE A 68 -2.13 15.70 -7.27
CA PHE A 68 -3.23 15.35 -8.16
C PHE A 68 -4.60 15.58 -7.50
N ILE A 69 -4.77 15.14 -6.26
CA ILE A 69 -6.02 15.32 -5.49
C ILE A 69 -6.35 16.80 -5.31
N VAL A 70 -5.36 17.64 -4.98
CA VAL A 70 -5.58 19.10 -4.83
C VAL A 70 -6.10 19.71 -6.13
N GLN A 71 -5.67 19.21 -7.28
CA GLN A 71 -6.13 19.69 -8.58
C GLN A 71 -7.50 19.10 -8.98
N SER A 72 -7.82 17.86 -8.62
CA SER A 72 -9.09 17.21 -9.02
C SER A 72 -10.25 17.45 -8.06
N TYR A 73 -9.98 17.69 -6.78
CA TYR A 73 -11.03 17.92 -5.78
C TYR A 73 -11.95 19.09 -6.15
N PRO A 74 -11.45 20.23 -6.70
CA PRO A 74 -12.31 21.30 -7.18
C PRO A 74 -13.32 20.87 -8.26
N LEU A 75 -13.05 19.81 -9.03
CA LEU A 75 -14.00 19.28 -10.04
C LEU A 75 -15.26 18.67 -9.41
N LEU A 76 -15.23 18.37 -8.11
CA LEU A 76 -16.38 17.93 -7.32
C LEU A 76 -17.13 19.09 -6.67
N GLN A 77 -16.69 20.32 -6.88
CA GLN A 77 -17.32 21.52 -6.36
C GLN A 77 -17.89 22.36 -7.50
N PRO A 78 -18.94 23.17 -7.23
CA PRO A 78 -19.45 24.12 -8.20
C PRO A 78 -18.35 25.08 -8.65
N ASP A 79 -18.21 25.29 -9.96
CA ASP A 79 -17.29 26.30 -10.48
C ASP A 79 -17.86 27.70 -10.25
N ASN A 80 -17.37 28.35 -9.20
CA ASN A 80 -17.73 29.73 -8.88
C ASN A 80 -17.23 30.73 -9.95
N THR A 81 -16.27 30.32 -10.78
CA THR A 81 -15.70 31.14 -11.85
C THR A 81 -16.67 31.27 -13.00
N ASP A 82 -17.34 30.19 -13.40
CA ASP A 82 -18.39 30.22 -14.42
C ASP A 82 -19.57 31.09 -13.98
N MET A 83 -19.96 31.00 -12.71
CA MET A 83 -21.00 31.86 -12.15
C MET A 83 -20.57 33.34 -12.12
N MET A 84 -19.29 33.64 -11.83
CA MET A 84 -18.74 34.99 -11.92
C MET A 84 -18.68 35.50 -13.37
N VAL A 85 -18.26 34.68 -14.33
CA VAL A 85 -18.17 35.06 -15.75
C VAL A 85 -19.58 35.31 -16.31
N LEU A 86 -20.55 34.47 -15.97
CA LEU A 86 -21.95 34.67 -16.31
C LEU A 86 -22.48 35.99 -15.71
N ALA A 87 -22.20 36.24 -14.43
CA ALA A 87 -22.58 37.49 -13.76
C ALA A 87 -21.92 38.72 -14.42
N LEU A 88 -20.64 38.65 -14.76
CA LEU A 88 -19.90 39.73 -15.43
C LEU A 88 -20.41 40.00 -16.85
N ALA A 89 -20.67 38.96 -17.63
CA ALA A 89 -21.25 39.08 -18.97
C ALA A 89 -22.64 39.72 -18.91
N GLN A 90 -23.44 39.37 -17.91
CA GLN A 90 -24.79 39.90 -17.75
C GLN A 90 -24.77 41.33 -17.19
N ILE A 91 -23.87 41.69 -16.27
CA ILE A 91 -23.60 43.08 -15.88
C ILE A 91 -23.17 43.91 -17.10
N SER A 92 -22.30 43.37 -17.96
CA SER A 92 -21.90 44.03 -19.21
C SER A 92 -23.09 44.27 -20.14
N SER A 93 -24.01 43.31 -20.29
CA SER A 93 -25.24 43.47 -21.08
C SER A 93 -26.20 44.52 -20.49
N GLN A 94 -26.31 44.59 -19.17
CA GLN A 94 -27.11 45.63 -18.49
C GLN A 94 -26.49 47.02 -18.69
N LEU A 95 -25.16 47.12 -18.63
CA LEU A 95 -24.43 48.36 -18.89
C LEU A 95 -24.58 48.82 -20.35
N HIS A 96 -24.62 47.90 -21.31
CA HIS A 96 -24.86 48.19 -22.73
C HIS A 96 -26.30 48.68 -22.99
N GLY A 97 -27.27 48.30 -22.14
CA GLY A 97 -28.66 48.77 -22.21
C GLY A 97 -28.85 50.26 -21.87
N PHE A 98 -27.87 50.91 -21.23
CA PHE A 98 -27.91 52.35 -20.94
C PHE A 98 -27.52 53.22 -22.16
N SER A 99 -28.09 52.93 -23.33
CA SER A 99 -27.99 53.86 -24.46
C SER A 99 -28.86 55.08 -24.18
N ILE A 100 -28.27 56.27 -24.30
CA ILE A 100 -28.89 57.56 -23.99
C ILE A 100 -29.98 57.85 -25.05
N SER A 101 -31.23 57.49 -24.75
CA SER A 101 -32.40 58.08 -25.41
C SER A 101 -32.92 59.24 -24.54
N PRO A 102 -33.22 60.43 -25.09
CA PRO A 102 -33.41 61.64 -24.28
C PRO A 102 -34.69 61.69 -23.44
N GLU A 103 -35.64 60.75 -23.57
CA GLU A 103 -37.00 60.95 -23.03
C GLU A 103 -37.52 59.95 -21.99
N SER A 104 -36.82 58.89 -21.63
CA SER A 104 -37.08 58.19 -20.35
C SER A 104 -36.15 57.01 -20.16
N VAL A 105 -35.50 56.97 -18.99
CA VAL A 105 -34.79 55.78 -18.51
C VAL A 105 -35.84 54.87 -17.85
N ASN A 106 -36.39 53.90 -18.60
CA ASN A 106 -37.29 52.91 -18.03
C ASN A 106 -36.48 51.75 -17.41
N SER A 107 -36.10 51.91 -16.14
CA SER A 107 -35.47 50.86 -15.34
C SER A 107 -36.53 50.07 -14.55
N THR A 108 -37.29 49.19 -15.22
CA THR A 108 -38.21 48.25 -14.53
C THR A 108 -37.90 46.77 -14.68
N ASP A 109 -36.94 46.37 -15.51
CA ASP A 109 -36.49 44.98 -15.54
C ASP A 109 -35.55 44.68 -14.37
N ARG A 110 -36.14 44.40 -13.21
CA ARG A 110 -35.43 43.72 -12.11
C ARG A 110 -35.12 42.31 -12.57
N ALA A 111 -33.87 42.05 -12.93
CA ALA A 111 -33.34 40.70 -13.02
C ALA A 111 -33.42 40.07 -11.62
N VAL A 112 -34.48 39.29 -11.38
CA VAL A 112 -34.60 38.43 -10.21
C VAL A 112 -33.54 37.35 -10.37
N PHE A 113 -32.48 37.42 -9.56
CA PHE A 113 -31.64 36.26 -9.31
C PHE A 113 -32.52 35.17 -8.70
N SER A 114 -32.93 34.18 -9.51
CA SER A 114 -33.22 32.86 -8.95
C SER A 114 -31.86 32.16 -8.78
N ALA A 115 -31.19 32.47 -7.67
CA ALA A 115 -29.88 31.90 -7.34
C ALA A 115 -29.98 30.47 -6.75
N GLN A 116 -31.12 29.81 -6.86
CA GLN A 116 -31.36 28.52 -6.23
C GLN A 116 -32.17 27.67 -7.21
N ASP A 117 -31.54 26.62 -7.77
CA ASP A 117 -32.15 25.30 -8.08
C ASP A 117 -31.44 24.51 -9.19
N ALA A 118 -30.32 24.99 -9.73
CA ALA A 118 -29.39 24.07 -10.42
C ALA A 118 -28.59 23.31 -9.36
N SER A 119 -29.11 22.17 -8.89
CA SER A 119 -28.33 21.25 -8.05
C SER A 119 -27.06 20.86 -8.80
N PHE A 120 -25.92 21.29 -8.28
CA PHE A 120 -24.62 20.98 -8.89
C PHE A 120 -24.47 19.46 -9.01
N THR A 121 -24.26 19.00 -10.23
CA THR A 121 -23.97 17.61 -10.54
C THR A 121 -22.57 17.55 -11.12
N ALA A 122 -21.63 16.98 -10.35
CA ALA A 122 -20.26 16.81 -10.81
C ALA A 122 -20.24 15.91 -12.07
N PRO A 123 -19.36 16.19 -13.04
CA PRO A 123 -19.26 15.35 -14.22
C PRO A 123 -18.81 13.94 -13.83
N GLY A 124 -19.37 12.92 -14.48
CA GLY A 124 -19.15 11.52 -14.10
C GLY A 124 -17.68 11.12 -14.02
N TYR A 125 -16.85 11.59 -14.96
CA TYR A 125 -15.41 11.30 -14.94
C TYR A 125 -14.71 11.86 -13.68
N ALA A 126 -15.13 13.03 -13.17
CA ALA A 126 -14.53 13.65 -12.00
C ALA A 126 -14.83 12.83 -10.74
N ILE A 127 -16.02 12.22 -10.65
CA ILE A 127 -16.39 11.30 -9.58
C ILE A 127 -15.48 10.06 -9.61
N TRP A 128 -15.30 9.45 -10.78
CA TRP A 128 -14.43 8.29 -10.94
C TRP A 128 -12.97 8.59 -10.61
N VAL A 129 -12.41 9.68 -11.16
CA VAL A 129 -11.01 10.08 -10.92
C VAL A 129 -10.76 10.33 -9.44
N ASN A 130 -11.59 11.17 -8.80
CA ASN A 130 -11.43 11.46 -7.38
C ASN A 130 -11.64 10.21 -6.53
N GLY A 131 -12.66 9.38 -6.84
CA GLY A 131 -12.89 8.12 -6.14
C GLY A 131 -11.65 7.20 -6.18
N LEU A 132 -11.09 6.98 -7.37
CA LEU A 132 -9.89 6.16 -7.57
C LEU A 132 -8.67 6.72 -6.83
N TRP A 133 -8.45 8.04 -6.87
CA TRP A 133 -7.32 8.68 -6.20
C TRP A 133 -7.46 8.71 -4.68
N PHE A 134 -8.64 8.98 -4.14
CA PHE A 134 -8.88 8.84 -2.70
C PHE A 134 -8.73 7.40 -2.23
N SER A 135 -9.24 6.41 -2.98
CA SER A 135 -9.01 4.99 -2.67
C SER A 135 -7.52 4.62 -2.69
N SER A 136 -6.79 5.10 -3.69
CA SER A 136 -5.32 4.92 -3.78
C SER A 136 -4.61 5.51 -2.54
N LEU A 137 -5.01 6.70 -2.10
CA LEU A 137 -4.44 7.35 -0.93
C LEU A 137 -4.72 6.55 0.34
N ILE A 138 -5.97 6.12 0.53
CA ILE A 138 -6.38 5.32 1.68
C ILE A 138 -5.59 4.01 1.73
N CYS A 139 -5.50 3.26 0.63
CA CYS A 139 -4.72 2.03 0.56
C CYS A 139 -3.24 2.26 0.93
N THR A 140 -2.64 3.36 0.44
CA THR A 140 -1.25 3.72 0.76
C THR A 140 -1.05 4.04 2.23
N LEU A 141 -1.95 4.84 2.82
CA LEU A 141 -1.89 5.20 4.23
C LEU A 141 -2.16 4.00 5.14
N SER A 142 -3.08 3.11 4.75
CA SER A 142 -3.32 1.85 5.47
C SER A 142 -2.08 0.95 5.45
N ALA A 143 -1.43 0.78 4.28
CA ALA A 143 -0.18 0.01 4.19
C ALA A 143 0.91 0.62 5.08
N SER A 144 1.08 1.95 5.03
CA SER A 144 2.06 2.66 5.87
C SER A 144 1.78 2.48 7.36
N SER A 145 0.52 2.64 7.79
CA SER A 145 0.12 2.45 9.19
C SER A 145 0.40 1.04 9.69
N ILE A 146 0.04 0.01 8.91
CA ILE A 146 0.32 -1.39 9.24
C ILE A 146 1.83 -1.63 9.29
N ALA A 147 2.60 -1.09 8.34
CA ALA A 147 4.05 -1.23 8.33
C ALA A 147 4.69 -0.66 9.62
N VAL A 148 4.23 0.50 10.10
CA VAL A 148 4.68 1.07 11.38
C VAL A 148 4.35 0.14 12.55
N LEU A 149 3.12 -0.39 12.63
CA LEU A 149 2.73 -1.33 13.69
C LEU A 149 3.60 -2.59 13.69
N VAL A 150 3.86 -3.17 12.51
CA VAL A 150 4.72 -4.35 12.39
C VAL A 150 6.15 -4.02 12.84
N LYS A 151 6.71 -2.85 12.46
CA LYS A 151 8.03 -2.44 12.97
C LYS A 151 8.05 -2.34 14.49
N GLN A 152 7.00 -1.77 15.10
CA GLN A 152 6.90 -1.68 16.56
C GLN A 152 6.90 -3.07 17.21
N TRP A 153 6.15 -4.03 16.65
CA TRP A 153 6.16 -5.41 17.13
C TRP A 153 7.55 -6.02 17.02
N LEU A 154 8.16 -5.98 15.82
CA LEU A 154 9.49 -6.55 15.58
C LEU A 154 10.55 -5.96 16.51
N HIS A 155 10.48 -4.66 16.78
CA HIS A 155 11.39 -3.98 17.70
C HIS A 155 11.20 -4.46 19.16
N GLN A 156 9.96 -4.59 19.62
CA GLN A 156 9.68 -5.13 20.95
C GLN A 156 10.15 -6.59 21.08
N TYR A 157 10.01 -7.39 20.02
CA TYR A 157 10.50 -8.76 19.98
C TYR A 157 12.03 -8.85 20.02
N SER A 158 12.77 -7.88 19.47
CA SER A 158 14.25 -7.88 19.49
C SER A 158 14.85 -7.48 20.84
N GLN A 159 14.20 -6.59 21.61
CA GLN A 159 14.79 -6.01 22.83
C GLN A 159 14.99 -7.01 23.98
N SER A 160 14.24 -8.12 24.05
CA SER A 160 14.28 -9.01 25.24
C SER A 160 15.29 -10.18 25.17
N LEU A 161 16.11 -10.27 24.13
CA LEU A 161 16.85 -11.50 23.81
C LEU A 161 18.35 -11.24 23.69
N SER A 162 19.02 -11.01 24.82
CA SER A 162 20.49 -10.89 24.88
C SER A 162 21.07 -12.10 25.62
N GLY A 163 21.95 -12.86 24.96
CA GLY A 163 22.66 -14.01 25.53
C GLY A 163 22.60 -15.28 24.69
N THR A 164 23.61 -16.14 24.86
CA THR A 164 23.78 -17.41 24.10
C THR A 164 23.41 -18.64 24.93
N SER A 165 22.71 -18.46 26.06
CA SER A 165 22.31 -19.60 26.88
C SER A 165 21.28 -20.47 26.14
N PRO A 166 21.27 -21.79 26.38
CA PRO A 166 20.32 -22.70 25.72
C PRO A 166 18.85 -22.34 26.01
N ASP A 167 18.56 -21.73 27.16
CA ASP A 167 17.22 -21.25 27.50
C ASP A 167 16.82 -20.02 26.68
N VAL A 168 17.75 -19.10 26.41
CA VAL A 168 17.52 -17.96 25.51
C VAL A 168 17.31 -18.45 24.08
N ALA A 169 18.07 -19.45 23.62
CA ALA A 169 17.89 -20.05 22.30
C ALA A 169 16.49 -20.68 22.13
N ARG A 170 15.99 -21.39 23.15
CA ARG A 170 14.62 -21.92 23.16
C ARG A 170 13.57 -20.82 23.12
N LEU A 171 13.76 -19.75 23.89
CA LEU A 171 12.84 -18.61 23.90
C LEU A 171 12.81 -17.87 22.55
N ARG A 172 13.97 -17.74 21.87
CA ARG A 172 14.05 -17.21 20.49
C ARG A 172 13.23 -18.05 19.52
N GLN A 173 13.43 -19.37 19.55
CA GLN A 173 12.69 -20.29 18.69
C GLN A 173 11.18 -20.20 18.94
N TYR A 174 10.74 -20.21 20.22
CA TYR A 174 9.34 -20.07 20.59
C TYR A 174 8.71 -18.76 20.09
N ARG A 175 9.43 -17.64 20.20
CA ARG A 175 8.96 -16.35 19.69
C ARG A 175 8.87 -16.33 18.16
N TYR A 176 9.85 -16.91 17.48
CA TYR A 176 9.83 -17.06 16.02
C TYR A 176 8.64 -17.92 15.56
N ASP A 177 8.41 -19.06 16.21
CA ASP A 177 7.25 -19.92 15.94
C ASP A 177 5.93 -19.18 16.24
N SER A 178 5.91 -18.34 17.27
CA SER A 178 4.78 -17.47 17.57
C SER A 178 4.55 -16.43 16.46
N LEU A 179 5.58 -15.78 15.93
CA LEU A 179 5.44 -14.85 14.81
C LEU A 179 4.84 -15.54 13.58
N HIS A 180 5.22 -16.78 13.32
CA HIS A 180 4.66 -17.55 12.21
C HIS A 180 3.22 -17.99 12.48
N LYS A 181 2.91 -18.41 13.72
CA LYS A 181 1.55 -18.74 14.17
C LYS A 181 0.58 -17.55 14.04
N TRP A 182 1.06 -16.33 14.32
CA TRP A 182 0.28 -15.09 14.17
C TRP A 182 0.39 -14.47 12.77
N GLN A 183 1.01 -15.17 11.81
CA GLN A 183 1.12 -14.78 10.41
C GLN A 183 1.70 -13.38 10.17
N VAL A 184 2.59 -12.91 11.05
CA VAL A 184 3.32 -11.65 10.84
C VAL A 184 4.09 -11.62 9.52
N PRO A 185 4.75 -12.71 9.08
CA PRO A 185 5.41 -12.74 7.76
C PRO A 185 4.44 -12.53 6.59
N GLU A 186 3.19 -13.00 6.71
CA GLU A 186 2.17 -12.85 5.68
C GLU A 186 1.65 -11.42 5.60
N ILE A 187 1.46 -10.77 6.76
CA ILE A 187 1.15 -9.34 6.83
C ILE A 187 2.24 -8.53 6.12
N ILE A 188 3.52 -8.82 6.38
CA ILE A 188 4.65 -8.14 5.73
C ILE A 188 4.62 -8.36 4.21
N ALA A 189 4.34 -9.58 3.76
CA ALA A 189 4.27 -9.90 2.34
C ALA A 189 3.05 -9.26 1.63
N ALA A 190 1.96 -9.00 2.35
CA ALA A 190 0.75 -8.34 1.82
C ALA A 190 0.91 -6.82 1.65
N LEU A 191 1.77 -6.18 2.46
CA LEU A 191 2.00 -4.72 2.40
C LEU A 191 2.38 -4.20 1.00
N PRO A 192 3.39 -4.77 0.31
CA PRO A 192 3.71 -4.30 -1.03
C PRO A 192 2.62 -4.63 -2.05
N ILE A 193 1.76 -5.63 -1.82
CA ILE A 193 0.62 -5.91 -2.71
C ILE A 193 -0.41 -4.78 -2.59
N LEU A 194 -0.69 -4.34 -1.36
CA LEU A 194 -1.60 -3.22 -1.12
C LEU A 194 -1.08 -1.90 -1.74
N LEU A 195 0.24 -1.68 -1.71
CA LEU A 195 0.89 -0.53 -2.36
C LEU A 195 0.88 -0.63 -3.90
N GLN A 196 1.06 -1.81 -4.47
CA GLN A 196 0.92 -2.03 -5.91
C GLN A 196 -0.53 -1.80 -6.37
N LEU A 197 -1.52 -2.25 -5.58
CA LEU A 197 -2.93 -1.97 -5.84
C LEU A 197 -3.21 -0.46 -5.78
N ALA A 198 -2.66 0.24 -4.79
CA ALA A 198 -2.79 1.70 -4.70
C ALA A 198 -2.21 2.40 -5.94
N LEU A 199 -1.03 1.97 -6.40
CA LEU A 199 -0.42 2.48 -7.64
C LEU A 199 -1.30 2.21 -8.86
N ALA A 200 -1.87 1.01 -8.98
CA ALA A 200 -2.76 0.65 -10.08
C ALA A 200 -4.04 1.53 -10.08
N LEU A 201 -4.65 1.77 -8.92
CA LEU A 201 -5.80 2.66 -8.77
C LEU A 201 -5.46 4.10 -9.20
N PHE A 202 -4.27 4.59 -8.83
CA PHE A 202 -3.81 5.91 -9.24
C PHE A 202 -3.62 6.01 -10.76
N LEU A 203 -2.95 5.03 -11.36
CA LEU A 203 -2.73 4.98 -12.81
C LEU A 203 -4.06 4.87 -13.57
N ALA A 204 -5.03 4.11 -13.06
CA ALA A 204 -6.37 4.04 -13.63
C ALA A 204 -7.06 5.42 -13.62
N GLY A 205 -7.02 6.14 -12.49
CA GLY A 205 -7.55 7.50 -12.41
C GLY A 205 -6.82 8.48 -13.35
N LEU A 206 -5.50 8.34 -13.48
CA LEU A 206 -4.69 9.14 -14.40
C LEU A 206 -5.11 8.91 -15.86
N ILE A 207 -5.31 7.65 -16.27
CA ILE A 207 -5.78 7.31 -17.61
C ILE A 207 -7.15 7.95 -17.88
N VAL A 208 -8.11 7.78 -16.97
CA VAL A 208 -9.45 8.37 -17.10
C VAL A 208 -9.37 9.88 -17.28
N LEU A 209 -8.54 10.56 -16.49
CA LEU A 209 -8.34 12.01 -16.61
C LEU A 209 -7.73 12.41 -17.97
N LEU A 210 -6.67 11.72 -18.39
CA LEU A 210 -5.96 12.06 -19.63
C LEU A 210 -6.85 11.89 -20.87
N TRP A 211 -7.74 10.91 -20.88
CA TRP A 211 -8.71 10.72 -21.96
C TRP A 211 -9.70 11.88 -22.08
N GLN A 212 -10.00 12.58 -21.00
CA GLN A 212 -10.84 13.80 -21.03
C GLN A 212 -10.05 15.04 -21.46
N LEU A 213 -8.73 15.05 -21.27
CA LEU A 213 -7.90 16.22 -21.56
C LEU A 213 -7.36 16.23 -22.99
N HIS A 214 -6.66 15.17 -23.40
CA HIS A 214 -6.09 15.09 -24.75
C HIS A 214 -5.81 13.65 -25.19
N PRO A 215 -6.41 13.16 -26.30
CA PRO A 215 -6.35 11.75 -26.69
C PRO A 215 -4.93 11.27 -27.02
N SER A 216 -4.08 12.10 -27.64
CA SER A 216 -2.70 11.69 -27.97
C SER A 216 -1.86 11.41 -26.72
N VAL A 217 -2.02 12.22 -25.67
CA VAL A 217 -1.28 12.04 -24.41
C VAL A 217 -1.86 10.81 -23.69
N ALA A 218 -3.18 10.64 -23.70
CA ALA A 218 -3.86 9.49 -23.11
C ALA A 218 -3.40 8.16 -23.69
N ILE A 219 -3.24 8.06 -25.02
CA ILE A 219 -2.75 6.84 -25.68
C ILE A 219 -1.35 6.48 -25.16
N SER A 220 -0.43 7.47 -25.12
CA SER A 220 0.94 7.24 -24.64
C SER A 220 0.97 6.78 -23.18
N ALA A 221 0.17 7.40 -22.31
CA ALA A 221 0.08 7.04 -20.90
C ALA A 221 -0.58 5.67 -20.69
N THR A 222 -1.56 5.31 -21.51
CA THR A 222 -2.25 4.01 -21.45
C THR A 222 -1.29 2.87 -21.83
N ILE A 223 -0.46 3.06 -22.86
CA ILE A 223 0.55 2.06 -23.25
C ILE A 223 1.56 1.85 -22.13
N LEU A 224 2.12 2.94 -21.58
CA LEU A 224 3.13 2.87 -20.52
C LEU A 224 2.57 2.24 -19.24
N SER A 225 1.38 2.67 -18.82
CA SER A 225 0.72 2.14 -17.62
C SER A 225 0.29 0.69 -17.81
N GLY A 226 -0.22 0.34 -19.00
CA GLY A 226 -0.59 -1.02 -19.34
C GLY A 226 0.60 -1.97 -19.30
N LEU A 227 1.73 -1.58 -19.86
CA LEU A 227 2.97 -2.37 -19.78
C LEU A 227 3.41 -2.59 -18.33
N LEU A 228 3.35 -1.54 -17.50
CA LEU A 228 3.71 -1.62 -16.08
C LEU A 228 2.78 -2.56 -15.32
N ILE A 229 1.47 -2.47 -15.52
CA ILE A 229 0.48 -3.33 -14.86
C ILE A 229 0.62 -4.78 -15.32
N VAL A 230 0.84 -5.01 -16.62
CA VAL A 230 1.10 -6.36 -17.16
C VAL A 230 2.37 -6.93 -16.58
N PHE A 231 3.45 -6.16 -16.50
CA PHE A 231 4.70 -6.59 -15.88
C PHE A 231 4.51 -6.92 -14.40
N ALA A 232 3.87 -6.03 -13.64
CA ALA A 232 3.60 -6.23 -12.22
C ALA A 232 2.74 -7.48 -11.97
N SER A 233 1.61 -7.59 -12.66
CA SER A 233 0.72 -8.75 -12.57
C SER A 233 1.39 -10.04 -13.01
N ALA A 234 2.19 -10.02 -14.08
CA ALA A 234 2.99 -11.17 -14.48
C ALA A 234 3.94 -11.56 -13.35
N THR A 235 4.69 -10.64 -12.73
CA THR A 235 5.62 -10.98 -11.63
C THR A 235 4.93 -11.46 -10.36
N THR A 236 3.70 -11.00 -10.07
CA THR A 236 2.93 -11.43 -8.89
C THR A 236 2.20 -12.75 -9.12
N LEU A 237 1.73 -13.02 -10.36
CA LEU A 237 0.92 -14.20 -10.71
C LEU A 237 1.74 -15.36 -11.31
N LEU A 238 2.89 -15.12 -11.94
CA LEU A 238 3.78 -16.16 -12.49
C LEU A 238 4.06 -17.32 -11.51
N PRO A 239 4.35 -17.03 -10.23
CA PRO A 239 4.67 -18.06 -9.27
C PRO A 239 3.51 -19.03 -9.02
N ILE A 240 2.27 -18.58 -9.22
CA ILE A 240 1.05 -19.40 -9.05
C ILE A 240 0.98 -20.49 -10.14
N PHE A 241 1.54 -20.22 -11.33
CA PHE A 241 1.42 -21.11 -12.49
C PHE A 241 2.66 -21.98 -12.74
N TYR A 242 3.84 -21.58 -12.27
CA TYR A 242 5.09 -22.31 -12.47
C TYR A 242 5.90 -22.43 -11.17
N THR A 243 6.00 -23.66 -10.66
CA THR A 243 6.69 -24.00 -9.40
C THR A 243 8.22 -23.84 -9.45
N ASP A 244 8.83 -23.75 -10.65
CA ASP A 244 10.29 -23.68 -10.84
C ASP A 244 10.82 -22.27 -11.18
N CYS A 245 10.01 -21.22 -11.03
CA CYS A 245 10.40 -19.88 -11.48
C CYS A 245 11.21 -19.09 -10.43
N CYS A 246 12.37 -18.53 -10.82
CA CYS A 246 13.25 -17.71 -9.96
C CYS A 246 12.64 -16.39 -9.46
N TYR A 247 11.41 -16.04 -9.89
CA TYR A 247 10.66 -14.87 -9.43
C TYR A 247 9.91 -15.13 -8.11
N GLN A 248 10.55 -15.78 -7.13
CA GLN A 248 10.04 -15.86 -5.76
C GLN A 248 10.20 -14.50 -5.08
N SER A 249 9.37 -13.53 -5.46
CA SER A 249 9.15 -12.34 -4.65
C SER A 249 8.38 -12.74 -3.37
N PRO A 250 8.52 -12.02 -2.25
CA PRO A 250 7.72 -12.27 -1.04
C PRO A 250 6.20 -12.33 -1.31
N GLN A 251 5.73 -11.63 -2.35
CA GLN A 251 4.33 -11.60 -2.77
C GLN A 251 3.83 -12.92 -3.37
N ALA A 252 4.73 -13.67 -4.00
CA ALA A 252 4.47 -15.01 -4.54
C ALA A 252 4.10 -16.02 -3.43
N LEU A 253 4.74 -15.87 -2.26
CA LEU A 253 4.61 -16.81 -1.15
C LEU A 253 3.24 -16.77 -0.48
N VAL A 254 2.52 -15.65 -0.56
CA VAL A 254 1.14 -15.53 -0.04
C VAL A 254 0.20 -16.51 -0.77
N PHE A 255 0.42 -16.76 -2.05
CA PHE A 255 -0.42 -17.67 -2.85
C PHE A 255 -0.04 -19.16 -2.71
N PHE A 256 1.17 -19.48 -2.24
CA PHE A 256 1.61 -20.87 -2.02
C PHE A 256 1.24 -21.42 -0.63
N LEU A 257 0.62 -20.61 0.24
CA LEU A 257 0.23 -20.99 1.61
C LEU A 257 -1.26 -21.34 1.78
N PHE A 258 -2.02 -21.43 0.69
CA PHE A 258 -3.35 -22.03 0.61
C PHE A 258 -3.33 -23.25 -0.31
#